data_AF-M6S099-F1
#
_entry.id   AF-M6S099-F1
#
_cell.length_a   1.000
_cell.length_b   1.000
_cell.length_c   1.000
_cell.angle_alpha   90.00
_cell.angle_beta   90.00
_cell.angle_gamma   90.00
#
_symmetry.space_group_name_H-M   'P 1'
#
loop_
_entity.id
_entity.type
_entity.pdbx_description
1 polymer ?
#
loop_
_entity_poly.entity_id
_entity_poly.type
_entity_poly.pdbx_seq_one_letter_code
_entity_poly.pdbx_strand_id
1 'polypeptide(L)'
;MTLTRDFWNPELYDILMQLRPGTAAFDFDNTLIRNDFGEAVMESFLLEGVPAYKGDISLLLGENGDKALSSRYQNPDLFRSIVLAQYETIQSKFGLEASYRWSSWIFSGHSPKVLKEISKKIWNQHAINSSRYSV
;
A
#
# COMPACT_ATOMS: atom_id res chain seq x y z
N MET A 1 6.11 30.97 4.13
CA MET A 1 5.47 29.85 3.40
C MET A 1 4.25 30.42 2.72
N THR A 2 4.15 30.30 1.40
CA THR A 2 3.04 30.89 0.64
C THR A 2 2.16 29.73 0.19
N LEU A 3 1.08 29.46 0.94
CA LEU A 3 0.07 28.49 0.53
C LEU A 3 -0.76 29.12 -0.60
N THR A 4 -0.99 28.39 -1.69
CA THR A 4 -1.89 28.82 -2.76
C THR A 4 -3.33 28.53 -2.37
N ARG A 5 -4.23 29.50 -2.54
CA ARG A 5 -5.63 29.39 -2.12
C ARG A 5 -6.42 28.30 -2.85
N ASP A 6 -6.06 28.01 -4.11
CA ASP A 6 -6.88 27.28 -5.08
C ASP A 6 -7.23 25.83 -4.69
N PHE A 7 -6.44 25.21 -3.82
CA PHE A 7 -6.59 23.79 -3.45
C PHE A 7 -7.13 23.57 -2.03
N TRP A 8 -7.55 24.64 -1.36
CA TRP A 8 -8.02 24.57 0.03
C TRP A 8 -9.50 24.92 0.15
N ASN A 9 -10.16 24.37 1.16
CA ASN A 9 -11.40 24.97 1.63
C ASN A 9 -11.11 26.38 2.19
N PRO A 10 -11.96 27.41 1.91
CA PRO A 10 -11.77 28.77 2.41
C PRO A 10 -11.46 28.87 3.90
N GLU A 11 -12.27 28.21 4.72
CA GLU A 11 -12.18 28.30 6.17
C GLU A 11 -10.88 27.65 6.67
N LEU A 12 -10.48 26.53 6.07
CA LEU A 12 -9.21 25.86 6.40
C LEU A 12 -8.01 26.70 5.98
N TYR A 13 -8.06 27.34 4.81
CA TYR A 13 -7.00 28.23 4.35
C TYR A 13 -6.78 29.39 5.33
N ASP A 14 -7.86 30.03 5.77
CA ASP A 14 -7.79 31.16 6.71
C ASP A 14 -7.20 30.73 8.05
N ILE A 15 -7.58 29.55 8.56
CA ILE A 15 -7.00 28.97 9.78
C ILE A 15 -5.49 28.72 9.59
N LEU A 16 -5.09 28.07 8.49
CA LEU A 16 -3.69 27.73 8.23
C LEU A 16 -2.81 28.98 8.10
N MET A 17 -3.32 30.04 7.49
CA MET A 17 -2.59 31.32 7.33
C MET A 17 -2.41 32.08 8.64
N GLN A 18 -3.20 31.78 9.67
CA GLN A 18 -3.09 32.38 11.00
C GLN A 18 -2.14 31.60 11.94
N LEU A 19 -1.72 30.39 11.55
CA LEU A 19 -0.82 29.58 12.36
C LEU A 19 0.55 30.25 12.51
N ARG A 20 1.10 30.15 13.72
CA ARG A 20 2.47 30.58 13.98
C ARG A 20 3.46 29.52 13.45
N PRO A 21 4.66 29.91 13.02
CA PRO A 21 5.70 28.96 12.62
C PRO A 21 5.95 27.91 13.70
N GLY A 22 6.08 26.66 13.29
CA GLY A 22 6.29 25.51 14.19
C GLY A 22 6.49 24.21 13.41
N THR A 23 6.41 23.09 14.13
CA THR A 23 6.49 21.74 13.54
C THR A 23 5.09 21.17 13.36
N ALA A 24 4.84 20.58 12.21
CA ALA A 24 3.62 19.82 11.91
C ALA A 24 4.00 18.41 11.48
N ALA A 25 3.14 17.44 11.81
CA ALA A 25 3.26 16.07 11.36
C ALA A 25 2.06 15.77 10.45
N PHE A 26 2.35 15.18 9.30
CA PHE A 26 1.34 14.72 8.36
C PHE A 26 1.58 13.24 8.15
N ASP A 27 0.50 12.48 8.19
CA ASP A 27 0.53 11.13 7.64
C ASP A 27 0.76 11.20 6.13
N PHE A 28 1.21 10.11 5.53
CA PHE A 28 1.51 10.06 4.11
C PHE A 28 0.29 9.63 3.30
N ASP A 29 -0.13 8.38 3.49
CA ASP A 29 -1.23 7.76 2.75
C ASP A 29 -2.57 8.39 3.12
N ASN A 30 -3.42 8.61 2.11
CA ASN A 30 -4.70 9.34 2.22
C ASN A 30 -4.64 10.74 2.87
N THR A 31 -3.44 11.31 3.07
CA THR A 31 -3.24 12.64 3.68
C THR A 31 -2.40 13.54 2.78
N LEU A 32 -1.13 13.19 2.53
CA LEU A 32 -0.26 13.91 1.60
C LEU A 32 -0.44 13.45 0.16
N ILE A 33 -0.91 12.22 0.00
CA ILE A 33 -1.22 11.62 -1.29
C ILE A 33 -2.65 11.09 -1.29
N ARG A 34 -3.21 10.91 -2.48
CA ARG A 34 -4.50 10.21 -2.63
C ARG A 34 -4.25 8.70 -2.65
N ASN A 35 -5.04 7.95 -1.89
CA ASN A 35 -4.94 6.49 -1.69
C ASN A 35 -3.68 6.09 -0.90
N ASP A 36 -3.39 4.79 -0.89
CA ASP A 36 -2.29 4.17 -0.16
C ASP A 36 -1.20 3.65 -1.13
N PHE A 37 0.01 4.16 -0.98
CA PHE A 37 1.14 3.78 -1.81
C PHE A 37 1.70 2.40 -1.44
N GLY A 38 1.68 2.04 -0.16
CA GLY A 38 2.05 0.71 0.31
C GLY A 38 1.14 -0.36 -0.31
N GLU A 39 -0.16 -0.13 -0.34
CA GLU A 39 -1.14 -1.02 -0.98
C GLU A 39 -0.89 -1.14 -2.49
N ALA A 40 -0.58 -0.04 -3.19
CA ALA A 40 -0.24 -0.09 -4.61
C ALA A 40 1.01 -0.95 -4.89
N VAL A 41 2.01 -0.88 -4.02
CA VAL A 41 3.21 -1.74 -4.13
C VAL A 41 2.87 -3.20 -3.78
N MET A 42 2.10 -3.42 -2.72
CA MET A 42 1.62 -4.75 -2.31
C MET A 42 0.86 -5.43 -3.45
N GLU A 43 -0.04 -4.71 -4.09
CA GLU A 43 -0.85 -5.18 -5.23
C GLU A 43 0.04 -5.72 -6.35
N SER A 44 1.09 -4.98 -6.73
CA SER A 44 2.06 -5.43 -7.73
C SER A 44 2.75 -6.72 -7.32
N PHE A 45 3.10 -6.89 -6.04
CA PHE A 45 3.72 -8.12 -5.56
C PHE A 45 2.78 -9.31 -5.53
N LEU A 46 1.51 -9.09 -5.17
CA LEU A 46 0.51 -10.15 -5.19
C LEU A 46 0.27 -10.67 -6.61
N LEU A 47 0.20 -9.77 -7.60
CA LEU A 47 0.05 -10.15 -9.00
C LEU A 47 1.27 -10.88 -9.58
N GLU A 48 2.45 -10.72 -8.98
CA GLU A 48 3.67 -11.45 -9.35
C GLU A 48 3.89 -12.73 -8.52
N GLY A 49 2.99 -13.04 -7.57
CA GLY A 49 3.14 -14.18 -6.67
C GLY A 49 4.23 -14.00 -5.61
N VAL A 50 4.62 -12.77 -5.27
CA VAL A 50 5.64 -12.43 -4.26
C VAL A 50 6.96 -13.19 -4.47
N PRO A 51 7.64 -13.02 -5.63
CA PRO A 51 8.70 -13.93 -6.06
C PRO A 51 9.97 -13.89 -5.18
N ALA A 52 10.17 -12.80 -4.44
CA ALA A 52 11.30 -12.64 -3.53
C ALA A 52 11.13 -13.41 -2.21
N TYR A 53 9.89 -13.68 -1.77
CA TYR A 53 9.64 -14.40 -0.53
C TYR A 53 9.93 -15.89 -0.71
N LYS A 54 10.94 -16.39 0.00
CA LYS A 54 11.39 -17.79 -0.06
C LYS A 54 10.86 -18.66 1.08
N GLY A 55 10.14 -18.08 2.04
CA GLY A 55 9.51 -18.84 3.11
C GLY A 55 8.28 -19.62 2.61
N ASP A 56 7.81 -20.53 3.45
CA ASP A 56 6.57 -21.27 3.22
C ASP A 56 5.36 -20.37 3.49
N ILE A 57 4.60 -20.06 2.44
CA ILE A 57 3.39 -19.23 2.55
C ILE A 57 2.17 -20.01 3.04
N SER A 58 2.19 -21.35 3.00
CA SER A 58 1.05 -22.15 3.45
C SER A 58 0.78 -21.94 4.94
N LEU A 59 1.85 -21.84 5.73
CA LEU A 59 1.80 -21.54 7.16
C LEU A 59 1.19 -20.17 7.47
N LEU A 60 1.35 -19.20 6.57
CA LEU A 60 0.82 -17.84 6.74
C LEU A 60 -0.67 -17.74 6.39
N LEU A 61 -1.18 -18.70 5.60
CA LEU A 61 -2.50 -18.69 5.00
C LEU A 61 -3.41 -19.81 5.55
N GLY A 62 -2.92 -20.60 6.51
CA GLY A 62 -3.67 -21.62 7.23
C GLY A 62 -4.33 -22.63 6.29
N GLU A 63 -5.64 -22.82 6.44
CA GLU A 63 -6.42 -23.78 5.66
C GLU A 63 -6.39 -23.51 4.14
N ASN A 64 -6.13 -22.26 3.72
CA ASN A 64 -6.02 -21.90 2.31
C ASN A 64 -4.58 -22.05 1.76
N GLY A 65 -3.64 -22.52 2.57
CA GLY A 65 -2.21 -22.55 2.24
C GLY A 65 -1.88 -23.34 0.98
N ASP A 66 -2.40 -24.57 0.85
CA ASP A 66 -2.15 -25.42 -0.32
C ASP A 66 -2.73 -24.81 -1.60
N LYS A 67 -3.93 -24.24 -1.50
CA LYS A 67 -4.59 -23.54 -2.60
C LYS A 67 -3.79 -22.31 -3.03
N ALA A 68 -3.28 -21.55 -2.07
CA ALA A 68 -2.43 -20.40 -2.35
C ALA A 68 -1.11 -20.81 -3.02
N LEU A 69 -0.45 -21.87 -2.53
CA LEU A 69 0.78 -22.39 -3.14
C LEU A 69 0.55 -22.83 -4.59
N SER A 70 -0.54 -23.54 -4.86
CA SER A 70 -0.87 -24.04 -6.20
C SER A 70 -1.25 -22.94 -7.20
N SER A 71 -1.73 -21.79 -6.72
CA SER A 71 -2.17 -20.66 -7.55
C SER A 71 -1.15 -19.53 -7.66
N ARG A 72 -0.15 -19.48 -6.77
CA ARG A 72 0.82 -18.39 -6.60
C ARG A 72 1.38 -17.80 -7.90
N TYR A 73 1.73 -18.65 -8.86
CA TYR A 73 2.30 -18.23 -10.15
C TYR A 73 1.44 -18.64 -11.35
N GLN A 74 0.41 -19.44 -11.13
CA GLN A 74 -0.44 -20.04 -12.16
C GLN A 74 -1.76 -19.26 -12.32
N ASN A 75 -2.24 -18.66 -11.24
CA ASN A 75 -3.46 -17.87 -11.21
C ASN A 75 -3.30 -16.73 -10.18
N PRO A 76 -2.65 -15.62 -10.60
CA PRO A 76 -2.37 -14.49 -9.71
C PRO A 76 -3.62 -13.88 -9.07
N ASP A 77 -4.75 -13.81 -9.77
CA ASP A 77 -6.00 -13.28 -9.23
C ASP A 77 -6.53 -14.15 -8.08
N LEU A 78 -6.46 -15.47 -8.24
CA LEU A 78 -6.85 -16.41 -7.18
C LEU A 78 -5.89 -16.31 -5.99
N PHE A 79 -4.58 -16.28 -6.23
CA PHE A 79 -3.60 -16.12 -5.16
C PHE A 79 -3.82 -14.82 -4.39
N ARG A 80 -3.96 -13.70 -5.11
CA ARG A 80 -4.27 -12.38 -4.56
C ARG A 80 -5.53 -12.41 -3.68
N SER A 81 -6.64 -12.95 -4.19
CA SER A 81 -7.90 -13.01 -3.43
C SER A 81 -7.80 -13.84 -2.15
N ILE A 82 -7.03 -14.94 -2.17
CA ILE A 82 -6.77 -15.75 -0.95
C ILE A 82 -5.99 -14.94 0.08
N VAL A 83 -4.92 -14.25 -0.35
CA VAL A 83 -4.08 -13.45 0.55
C VAL A 83 -4.88 -12.30 1.17
N LEU A 84 -5.69 -11.59 0.36
CA LEU A 84 -6.53 -10.49 0.85
C LEU A 84 -7.65 -10.98 1.77
N ALA A 85 -8.29 -12.11 1.48
CA ALA A 85 -9.28 -12.69 2.39
C ALA A 85 -8.67 -13.07 3.75
N GLN A 86 -7.42 -13.54 3.76
CA GLN A 86 -6.69 -13.81 5.01
C GLN A 86 -6.34 -12.51 5.74
N TYR A 87 -5.91 -11.46 5.03
CA TYR A 87 -5.67 -10.14 5.58
C TYR A 87 -6.93 -9.59 6.29
N GLU A 88 -8.08 -9.62 5.61
CA GLU A 88 -9.37 -9.18 6.13
C GLU A 88 -9.80 -10.00 7.35
N THR A 89 -9.56 -11.31 7.34
CA THR A 89 -9.83 -12.19 8.48
C THR A 89 -9.00 -11.79 9.70
N ILE A 90 -7.71 -11.51 9.52
CA ILE A 90 -6.84 -11.06 10.61
C ILE A 90 -7.27 -9.68 11.11
N GLN A 91 -7.59 -8.76 10.21
CA GLN A 91 -8.04 -7.42 10.56
C GLN A 91 -9.33 -7.47 11.39
N SER A 92 -10.30 -8.29 10.97
CA SER A 92 -11.57 -8.47 11.66
C SER A 92 -11.40 -9.07 13.06
N LYS A 93 -10.48 -10.04 13.22
CA LYS A 93 -10.26 -10.74 14.50
C LYS A 93 -9.33 -10.01 15.46
N PHE A 94 -8.31 -9.33 14.95
CA PHE A 94 -7.17 -8.84 15.73
C PHE A 94 -6.87 -7.34 15.51
N GLY A 95 -7.60 -6.68 14.62
CA GLY A 95 -7.46 -5.26 14.33
C GLY A 95 -6.47 -4.93 13.20
N LEU A 96 -6.53 -3.67 12.77
CA LEU A 96 -5.76 -3.14 11.62
C LEU A 96 -4.24 -3.25 11.81
N GLU A 97 -3.73 -2.98 13.01
CA GLU A 97 -2.29 -3.07 13.24
C GLU A 97 -1.78 -4.51 13.08
N ALA A 98 -2.57 -5.50 13.53
CA ALA A 98 -2.21 -6.90 13.41
C ALA A 98 -2.17 -7.35 11.95
N SER A 99 -3.16 -6.94 11.13
CA SER A 99 -3.17 -7.26 9.70
C SER A 99 -2.01 -6.58 8.96
N TYR A 100 -1.72 -5.31 9.29
CA TYR A 100 -0.59 -4.58 8.72
C TYR A 100 0.77 -5.23 9.04
N ARG A 101 0.99 -5.63 10.30
CA ARG A 101 2.21 -6.35 10.69
C ARG A 101 2.31 -7.69 9.99
N TRP A 102 1.19 -8.40 9.87
CA TRP A 102 1.14 -9.68 9.17
C TRP A 102 1.50 -9.52 7.70
N SER A 103 0.99 -8.51 6.97
CA SER A 103 1.25 -8.35 5.53
C SER A 103 2.70 -8.03 5.17
N SER A 104 3.56 -7.71 6.14
CA SER A 104 4.98 -7.37 5.93
C SER A 104 5.79 -8.46 5.20
N TRP A 105 5.38 -9.73 5.28
CA TRP A 105 6.05 -10.82 4.54
C TRP A 105 5.99 -10.62 3.02
N ILE A 106 4.97 -9.91 2.51
CA ILE A 106 4.80 -9.62 1.08
C ILE A 106 5.95 -8.77 0.54
N PHE A 107 6.53 -7.90 1.39
CA PHE A 107 7.66 -7.05 1.03
C PHE A 107 9.03 -7.70 1.30
N SER A 108 9.03 -8.88 1.93
CA SER A 108 10.25 -9.54 2.40
C SER A 108 11.02 -10.21 1.26
N GLY A 109 12.35 -10.30 1.43
CA GLY A 109 13.25 -10.94 0.46
C GLY A 109 13.87 -9.98 -0.56
N HIS A 110 13.33 -8.77 -0.71
CA HIS A 110 13.98 -7.72 -1.49
C HIS A 110 15.00 -6.94 -0.66
N SER A 111 16.10 -6.51 -1.28
CA SER A 111 16.99 -5.53 -0.66
C SER A 111 16.34 -4.13 -0.67
N PRO A 112 16.71 -3.22 0.24
CA PRO A 112 16.18 -1.85 0.25
C PRO A 112 16.37 -1.12 -1.09
N LYS A 113 17.48 -1.38 -1.80
CA LYS A 113 17.72 -0.81 -3.13
C LYS A 113 16.70 -1.31 -4.15
N VAL A 114 16.39 -2.60 -4.14
CA VAL A 114 15.41 -3.19 -5.07
C VAL A 114 14.00 -2.68 -4.75
N LEU A 115 13.60 -2.63 -3.47
CA LEU A 115 12.32 -2.05 -3.07
C LEU A 115 12.19 -0.60 -3.56
N LYS A 116 13.24 0.23 -3.38
CA LYS A 116 13.24 1.61 -3.87
C LYS A 116 12.97 1.72 -5.37
N GLU A 117 13.62 0.89 -6.19
CA GLU A 117 13.42 0.93 -7.65
C GLU A 117 12.01 0.48 -8.05
N ILE A 118 11.48 -0.57 -7.41
CA ILE A 118 10.10 -1.05 -7.65
C ILE A 118 9.08 0.01 -7.23
N SER A 119 9.21 0.55 -6.01
CA SER A 119 8.38 1.63 -5.51
C SER A 119 8.40 2.83 -6.45
N LYS A 120 9.58 3.26 -6.92
CA LYS A 120 9.70 4.38 -7.87
C LYS A 120 9.00 4.09 -9.20
N LYS A 121 9.11 2.87 -9.72
CA LYS A 121 8.42 2.45 -10.95
C LYS A 121 6.90 2.55 -10.78
N ILE A 122 6.36 1.99 -9.71
CA ILE A 122 4.92 1.99 -9.40
C ILE A 122 4.42 3.43 -9.21
N TRP A 123 5.13 4.23 -8.43
CA TRP A 123 4.81 5.65 -8.24
C TRP A 123 4.65 6.38 -9.59
N ASN A 124 5.63 6.23 -10.49
CA ASN A 124 5.59 6.89 -11.79
C ASN A 124 4.45 6.39 -12.68
N GLN A 125 4.11 5.09 -12.63
CA GLN A 125 2.97 4.54 -13.36
C GLN A 125 1.65 5.17 -12.91
N HIS A 126 1.45 5.33 -11.60
CA HIS A 126 0.24 5.93 -11.05
C HIS A 126 0.19 7.45 -11.26
N ALA A 127 1.32 8.15 -11.16
CA ALA A 127 1.40 9.60 -11.41
C ALA A 127 1.03 9.97 -12.86
N ILE A 128 1.42 9.15 -13.84
CA ILE A 128 1.05 9.35 -15.25
C ILE A 128 -0.44 9.10 -15.46
N ASN A 129 -1.02 8.09 -14.82
CA ASN A 129 -2.45 7.77 -14.96
C ASN A 129 -3.37 8.85 -14.35
N SER A 130 -2.95 9.53 -13.29
CA SER A 130 -3.72 10.64 -12.70
C SER A 130 -3.84 11.89 -13.60
N SER A 131 -2.95 12.05 -14.58
CA SER A 131 -2.98 13.21 -15.51
C SER A 131 -4.06 13.12 -16.59
N ARG A 132 -4.75 11.97 -16.74
CA ARG A 132 -5.86 11.80 -17.70
C ARG A 132 -7.24 12.17 -17.15
N TYR A 133 -7.36 12.44 -15.85
CA TYR A 133 -8.64 12.80 -15.21
C TYR A 133 -8.60 14.13 -14.45
N SER A 134 -7.64 15.00 -14.77
CA SER A 134 -7.58 16.36 -14.25
C SER A 134 -8.12 17.36 -15.28
N VAL A 135 -9.45 17.49 -15.31
CA VAL A 135 -10.18 18.74 -15.62
C VAL A 135 -11.33 18.83 -14.63
#